data_AF-A0A951ZIW5-F1
#
_entry.id   AF-A0A951ZIW5-F1
#
_cell.length_a   1.000
_cell.length_b   1.000
_cell.length_c   1.000
_cell.angle_alpha   90.00
_cell.angle_beta   90.00
_cell.angle_gamma   90.00
#
_symmetry.space_group_name_H-M   'P 1'
#
loop_
_entity.id
_entity.type
_entity.pdbx_description
1 polymer ?
#
loop_
_entity_poly.entity_id
_entity_poly.type
_entity_poly.pdbx_seq_one_letter_code
_entity_poly.pdbx_strand_id
1 'polypeptide(L)'
;CLKNLSGSFKVVCYLVEDNLINWQKDYAFPGEDVPNYHHEHILRTALSTTWGTLLADGEVTAGQTFVNGYSIKFDLNRWNPNNCKVIAFVYNENNDEVIQAEEEKMIP
;
A
#
# COMPACT_ATOMS: atom_id res chain seq x y z
N CYS A 1 25.83 -3.00 -7.33
CA CYS A 1 25.87 -2.89 -5.86
C CYS A 1 24.76 -1.95 -5.41
N LEU A 2 24.31 -2.04 -4.14
CA LEU A 2 23.46 -1.01 -3.56
C LEU A 2 24.24 0.31 -3.53
N LYS A 3 23.61 1.40 -3.99
CA LYS A 3 24.20 2.75 -4.00
C LYS A 3 23.80 3.49 -2.73
N ASN A 4 24.65 4.41 -2.26
CA ASN A 4 24.23 5.38 -1.25
C ASN A 4 23.14 6.29 -1.84
N LEU A 5 22.20 6.69 -1.00
CA LEU A 5 21.11 7.60 -1.36
C LEU A 5 21.18 8.85 -0.48
N SER A 6 20.67 9.97 -0.97
CA SER A 6 20.55 11.21 -0.19
C SER A 6 19.17 11.81 -0.40
N GLY A 7 18.49 12.15 0.69
CA GLY A 7 17.14 12.70 0.67
C GLY A 7 16.38 12.45 1.98
N SER A 8 15.11 12.87 2.01
CA SER A 8 14.17 12.47 3.06
C SER A 8 13.39 11.26 2.55
N PHE A 9 13.50 10.13 3.21
CA PHE A 9 12.87 8.88 2.81
C PHE A 9 11.79 8.48 3.80
N LYS A 10 10.60 8.15 3.29
CA LYS A 10 9.46 7.68 4.08
C LYS A 10 9.03 6.31 3.60
N VAL A 11 8.66 5.46 4.56
CA VAL A 11 8.00 4.18 4.28
C VAL A 11 6.49 4.33 4.48
N VAL A 12 5.74 3.85 3.50
CA VAL A 12 4.29 3.78 3.54
C VAL A 12 3.91 2.30 3.53
N CYS A 13 2.96 1.93 4.37
CA CYS A 13 2.45 0.57 4.45
C CYS A 13 0.93 0.60 4.43
N TYR A 14 0.32 -0.01 3.41
CA TYR A 14 -1.12 0.01 3.14
C TYR A 14 -1.70 -1.39 3.13
N LEU A 15 -2.93 -1.52 3.63
CA LEU A 15 -3.76 -2.69 3.43
C LEU A 15 -4.62 -2.47 2.19
N VAL A 16 -4.53 -3.39 1.22
CA VAL A 16 -5.40 -3.42 0.04
C VAL A 16 -6.23 -4.69 0.02
N GLU A 17 -7.39 -4.65 -0.63
CA GLU A 17 -8.28 -5.79 -0.80
C GLU A 17 -8.65 -6.01 -2.26
N ASP A 18 -8.47 -7.24 -2.68
CA ASP A 18 -8.82 -7.75 -4.00
C ASP A 18 -10.24 -8.30 -4.03
N ASN A 19 -10.80 -8.44 -5.23
CA ASN A 19 -12.07 -9.09 -5.48
C ASN A 19 -13.23 -8.57 -4.58
N LEU A 20 -13.28 -7.26 -4.33
CA LEU A 20 -14.39 -6.62 -3.64
C LEU A 20 -15.54 -6.44 -4.62
N ILE A 21 -16.64 -7.15 -4.40
CA ILE A 21 -17.83 -7.06 -5.26
C ILE A 21 -18.66 -5.85 -4.83
N ASN A 22 -18.80 -4.87 -5.72
CA ASN A 22 -19.65 -3.70 -5.50
C ASN A 22 -20.14 -3.08 -6.82
N TRP A 23 -20.99 -2.07 -6.71
CA TRP A 23 -21.50 -1.33 -7.85
C TRP A 23 -20.43 -0.41 -8.48
N GLN A 24 -20.33 -0.43 -9.81
CA GLN A 24 -19.48 0.46 -10.61
C GLN A 24 -20.30 1.03 -11.77
N LYS A 25 -20.09 2.31 -12.07
CA LYS A 25 -20.60 2.92 -13.31
C LYS A 25 -19.60 2.70 -14.46
N ASP A 26 -20.06 2.13 -15.55
CA ASP A 26 -19.31 1.93 -16.80
C ASP A 26 -20.17 2.35 -18.00
N TYR A 27 -19.83 3.49 -18.60
CA TYR A 27 -20.56 4.05 -19.74
C TYR A 27 -20.53 3.18 -21.01
N ALA A 28 -19.67 2.16 -21.07
CA ALA A 28 -19.65 1.17 -22.14
C ALA A 28 -20.58 -0.02 -21.89
N PHE A 29 -21.09 -0.19 -20.67
CA PHE A 29 -21.97 -1.29 -20.30
C PHE A 29 -23.45 -0.97 -20.64
N PRO A 30 -24.26 -1.93 -21.13
CA PRO A 30 -25.68 -1.71 -21.36
C PRO A 30 -26.41 -1.30 -20.07
N GLY A 31 -26.98 -0.10 -20.05
CA GLY A 31 -27.60 0.48 -18.85
C GLY A 31 -26.64 1.18 -17.91
N GLU A 32 -25.35 1.30 -18.27
CA GLU A 32 -24.26 2.01 -17.61
C GLU A 32 -23.88 1.53 -16.19
N ASP A 33 -24.71 0.69 -15.57
CA ASP A 33 -24.54 0.25 -14.19
C ASP A 33 -24.12 -1.22 -14.15
N VAL A 34 -23.00 -1.50 -13.46
CA VAL A 34 -22.49 -2.85 -13.21
C VAL A 34 -22.59 -3.13 -11.70
N PRO A 35 -23.68 -3.77 -11.22
CA PRO A 35 -23.93 -3.89 -9.77
C PRO A 35 -22.94 -4.81 -9.03
N ASN A 36 -22.37 -5.79 -9.73
CA ASN A 36 -21.44 -6.78 -9.18
C ASN A 36 -20.07 -6.68 -9.87
N TYR A 37 -19.50 -5.48 -9.91
CA TYR A 37 -18.17 -5.27 -10.43
C TYR A 37 -17.13 -5.78 -9.42
N HIS A 38 -16.10 -6.45 -9.94
CA HIS A 38 -15.00 -6.99 -9.15
C HIS A 38 -13.89 -5.94 -9.05
N HIS A 39 -13.84 -5.23 -7.94
CA HIS A 39 -12.78 -4.27 -7.69
C HIS A 39 -11.52 -4.96 -7.16
N GLU A 40 -10.38 -4.63 -7.73
CA GLU A 40 -9.06 -5.12 -7.32
C GLU A 40 -8.25 -4.01 -6.65
N HIS A 41 -7.33 -4.39 -5.76
CA HIS A 41 -6.38 -3.49 -5.10
C HIS A 41 -7.02 -2.28 -4.39
N ILE A 42 -8.22 -2.44 -3.82
CA ILE A 42 -8.90 -1.34 -3.11
C ILE A 42 -8.13 -1.01 -1.84
N LEU A 43 -7.67 0.24 -1.71
CA LEU A 43 -7.08 0.75 -0.48
C LEU A 43 -8.10 0.72 0.66
N ARG A 44 -7.83 -0.08 1.70
CA ARG A 44 -8.69 -0.18 2.89
C ARG A 44 -8.24 0.77 3.98
N THR A 45 -6.95 0.80 4.28
CA THR A 45 -6.38 1.70 5.28
C THR A 45 -4.87 1.79 5.17
N ALA A 46 -4.32 2.87 5.75
CA ALA A 46 -2.91 2.93 6.07
C ALA A 46 -2.62 2.15 7.36
N LEU A 47 -1.58 1.32 7.33
CA LEU A 47 -0.97 0.66 8.49
C LEU A 47 0.09 1.56 9.14
N SER A 48 0.79 2.34 8.32
CA SER A 48 1.57 3.51 8.73
C SER A 48 0.65 4.71 8.97
N THR A 49 1.15 5.94 8.83
CA THR A 49 0.26 7.11 8.62
C THR A 49 -0.15 7.22 7.14
N THR A 50 -1.08 8.12 6.81
CA THR A 50 -1.49 8.42 5.43
C THR A 50 -0.31 8.70 4.51
N TRP A 51 0.72 9.39 5.01
CA TRP A 51 1.93 9.78 4.27
C TRP A 51 3.17 9.03 4.75
N GLY A 52 2.98 7.89 5.41
CA GLY A 52 4.06 7.03 5.86
C GLY A 52 4.75 7.45 7.16
N THR A 53 5.93 6.91 7.38
CA THR A 53 6.79 7.17 8.54
C THR A 53 8.18 7.51 8.03
N LEU A 54 8.82 8.54 8.60
CA LEU A 54 10.19 8.90 8.27
C LEU A 54 11.14 7.74 8.59
N LEU A 55 11.92 7.32 7.60
CA LEU A 55 13.00 6.35 7.74
C LEU A 55 14.34 7.06 7.96
N ALA A 56 14.64 8.03 7.10
CA ALA A 56 15.89 8.77 7.11
C ALA A 56 15.69 10.18 6.55
N ASP A 57 16.48 11.13 7.04
CA ASP A 57 16.59 12.48 6.49
C ASP A 57 18.09 12.79 6.35
N GLY A 58 18.59 12.73 5.11
CA GLY A 58 20.01 12.86 4.79
C GLY A 58 20.58 11.67 4.03
N GLU A 59 21.83 11.32 4.31
CA GLU A 59 22.52 10.22 3.63
C GLU A 59 22.10 8.85 4.19
N VAL A 60 21.74 7.93 3.31
CA VAL A 60 21.52 6.51 3.60
C VAL A 60 22.65 5.71 2.97
N THR A 61 23.40 5.00 3.81
CA THR A 61 24.56 4.22 3.36
C THR A 61 24.15 2.83 2.89
N ALA A 62 24.83 2.30 1.88
CA ALA A 62 24.60 0.94 1.42
C ALA A 62 24.80 -0.08 2.55
N GLY A 63 23.81 -0.94 2.78
CA GLY A 63 23.82 -1.94 3.85
C GLY A 63 23.18 -1.48 5.17
N GLN A 64 22.71 -0.22 5.26
CA GLN A 64 21.91 0.24 6.37
C GLN A 64 20.53 -0.43 6.38
N THR A 65 20.06 -0.84 7.56
CA THR A 65 18.77 -1.51 7.75
C THR A 65 17.85 -0.67 8.62
N PHE A 66 16.61 -0.52 8.19
CA PHE A 66 15.52 0.06 8.98
C PHE A 66 14.49 -1.03 9.28
N VAL A 67 13.96 -1.04 10.50
CA VAL A 67 12.94 -2.02 10.92
C VAL A 67 11.75 -1.25 11.50
N ASN A 68 10.60 -1.39 10.84
CA ASN A 68 9.34 -0.78 11.25
C ASN A 68 8.28 -1.87 11.37
N GLY A 69 7.58 -1.89 12.51
CA GLY A 69 6.48 -2.82 12.77
C GLY A 69 5.15 -2.07 12.75
N TYR A 70 4.17 -2.64 12.04
CA TYR A 70 2.80 -2.14 11.99
C TYR A 70 1.84 -3.25 12.41
N SER A 71 0.72 -2.85 13.02
CA SER A 71 -0.33 -3.79 13.39
C SER A 71 -1.70 -3.18 13.15
N ILE A 72 -2.67 -4.04 12.86
CA ILE A 72 -4.05 -3.65 12.62
C ILE A 72 -5.00 -4.67 13.23
N LYS A 73 -6.14 -4.20 13.69
CA LYS A 73 -7.28 -5.06 14.03
C LYS A 73 -8.15 -5.20 12.80
N PHE A 74 -8.35 -6.44 12.34
CA PHE A 74 -9.22 -6.71 11.21
C PHE A 74 -10.69 -6.54 11.58
N ASP A 75 -11.42 -5.73 10.80
CA ASP A 75 -12.88 -5.70 10.86
C ASP A 75 -13.44 -6.72 9.88
N LEU A 76 -13.73 -7.93 10.37
CA LEU A 76 -14.24 -9.03 9.56
C LEU A 76 -15.65 -8.78 8.99
N ASN A 77 -16.37 -7.76 9.47
CA ASN A 77 -17.64 -7.37 8.86
C ASN A 77 -17.44 -6.50 7.61
N ARG A 78 -16.24 -5.93 7.45
CA ARG A 78 -15.91 -5.05 6.33
C ARG A 78 -14.99 -5.73 5.35
N TRP A 79 -13.98 -6.44 5.83
CA TRP A 79 -12.86 -6.93 5.03
C TRP A 79 -12.82 -8.45 4.99
N ASN A 80 -12.48 -9.01 3.83
CA ASN A 80 -12.18 -10.43 3.69
C ASN A 80 -10.66 -10.66 3.75
N PRO A 81 -10.10 -11.18 4.86
CA PRO A 81 -8.65 -11.36 5.01
C PRO A 81 -8.01 -12.22 3.90
N ASN A 82 -8.74 -13.18 3.34
CA ASN A 82 -8.23 -14.05 2.28
C ASN A 82 -7.93 -13.32 0.97
N ASN A 83 -8.53 -12.15 0.80
CA ASN A 83 -8.36 -11.26 -0.35
C ASN A 83 -7.45 -10.08 -0.02
N CYS A 84 -6.92 -9.98 1.21
CA CYS A 84 -6.11 -8.83 1.60
C CYS A 84 -4.62 -9.05 1.33
N LYS A 85 -3.97 -7.96 0.94
CA LYS A 85 -2.53 -7.85 0.74
C LYS A 85 -2.01 -6.60 1.44
N VAL A 86 -0.74 -6.62 1.79
CA VAL A 86 -0.02 -5.45 2.27
C VAL A 86 0.87 -4.95 1.13
N ILE A 87 0.79 -3.66 0.83
CA ILE A 87 1.72 -2.98 -0.06
C ILE A 87 2.59 -2.08 0.81
N ALA A 88 3.91 -2.27 0.74
CA ALA A 88 4.88 -1.43 1.41
C ALA A 88 5.77 -0.78 0.35
N PHE A 89 5.97 0.53 0.46
CA PHE A 89 6.88 1.23 -0.44
C PHE A 89 7.66 2.31 0.28
N VAL A 90 8.88 2.54 -0.20
CA VAL A 90 9.74 3.65 0.24
C VAL A 90 9.76 4.69 -0.87
N TYR A 91 9.51 5.94 -0.51
CA TYR A 91 9.57 7.05 -1.44
C TYR A 91 10.45 8.18 -0.89
N ASN A 92 11.01 8.97 -1.81
CA ASN A 92 11.75 10.18 -1.48
C ASN A 92 10.76 11.35 -1.38
N GLU A 93 10.60 11.90 -0.18
CA GLU A 93 9.67 12.98 0.12
C GLU A 93 10.02 14.30 -0.61
N ASN A 94 11.26 14.47 -1.05
CA ASN A 94 11.67 15.70 -1.74
C ASN A 94 11.14 15.79 -3.18
N ASN A 95 10.86 14.65 -3.83
CA ASN A 95 10.47 14.58 -5.24
C ASN A 95 9.33 13.59 -5.52
N ASP A 96 8.73 13.00 -4.48
CA ASP A 96 7.68 12.00 -4.52
C ASP A 96 8.01 10.71 -5.30
N GLU A 97 9.29 10.46 -5.57
CA GLU A 97 9.74 9.27 -6.31
C GLU A 97 9.65 8.02 -5.42
N VAL A 98 8.92 7.00 -5.88
CA VAL A 98 8.94 5.67 -5.27
C VAL A 98 10.26 4.98 -5.63
N ILE A 99 11.06 4.71 -4.61
CA ILE A 99 12.40 4.11 -4.76
C ILE A 99 12.30 2.59 -4.87
N GLN A 100 11.44 1.99 -4.06
CA GLN A 100 11.16 0.55 -4.04
C GLN A 100 9.76 0.31 -3.49
N ALA A 101 9.09 -0.71 -4.01
CA ALA A 101 7.83 -1.21 -3.49
C ALA A 101 7.87 -2.74 -3.45
N GLU A 102 7.18 -3.31 -2.47
CA GLU A 102 6.92 -4.74 -2.35
C GLU A 102 5.44 -4.93 -2.02
N GLU A 103 4.87 -6.03 -2.49
CA GLU A 103 3.54 -6.48 -2.09
C GLU A 103 3.63 -7.89 -1.51
N GLU A 104 2.87 -8.14 -0.45
CA GLU A 104 2.79 -9.46 0.16
C GLU A 104 1.36 -9.81 0.53
N LYS A 105 0.99 -11.09 0.28
CA LYS A 105 -0.33 -11.58 0.65
C LYS A 105 -0.42 -11.74 2.17
N MET A 106 -1.53 -11.33 2.75
CA MET A 106 -1.76 -11.57 4.17
C MET A 106 -1.95 -13.07 4.43
N ILE A 107 -1.20 -13.60 5.40
CA ILE A 107 -1.37 -14.97 5.91
C ILE A 107 -2.14 -14.84 7.23
N PRO A 108 -3.38 -15.37 7.33
CA PRO A 108 -4.19 -15.35 8.55
C PRO A 108 -3.58 -16.15 9.71
#